data_AF-A0A1C6LQB2-F1
#
_entry.id   AF-A0A1C6LQB2-F1
#
_cell.length_a   1.000
_cell.length_b   1.000
_cell.length_c   1.000
_cell.angle_alpha   90.00
_cell.angle_beta   90.00
_cell.angle_gamma   90.00
#
_symmetry.space_group_name_H-M   'P 1'
#
loop_
_entity.id
_entity.type
_entity.pdbx_description
1 polymer ?
#
loop_
_entity_poly.entity_id
_entity_poly.type
_entity_poly.pdbx_seq_one_letter_code
_entity_poly.pdbx_strand_id
1 'polypeptide(L)' 'MSHPNIELFELLSLTLDLQGSNEGLDDAIAELAGWMDLARDHLTDDDWAVLGWIGAVLYRERLRRRPA' A
#
# COMPACT_ATOMS: atom_id res chain seq x y z
N MET A 1 -20.65 3.15 -11.90
CA MET A 1 -20.01 1.82 -11.97
C MET A 1 -18.78 1.88 -11.07
N SER A 2 -18.68 1.01 -10.08
CA SER A 2 -17.51 0.94 -9.21
C SER A 2 -16.36 0.25 -9.94
N HIS A 3 -15.12 0.60 -9.60
CA HIS A 3 -13.92 0.05 -10.22
C HIS A 3 -13.56 -1.27 -9.52
N PRO A 4 -13.39 -2.42 -10.20
CA PRO A 4 -13.23 -3.73 -9.55
C PRO A 4 -12.12 -3.80 -8.49
N ASN A 5 -10.98 -3.15 -8.73
CA ASN A 5 -9.91 -3.11 -7.73
C ASN A 5 -10.27 -2.30 -6.47
N ILE A 6 -11.13 -1.28 -6.59
CA ILE A 6 -11.61 -0.52 -5.43
C ILE A 6 -12.55 -1.38 -4.60
N GLU A 7 -13.45 -2.15 -5.23
CA GLU A 7 -14.31 -3.12 -4.53
C GLU A 7 -13.49 -4.19 -3.80
N LEU A 8 -12.40 -4.66 -4.43
CA LEU A 8 -11.47 -5.58 -3.78
C LEU A 8 -10.79 -4.94 -2.57
N PHE A 9 -10.34 -3.68 -2.66
CA PHE A 9 -9.73 -2.97 -1.53
C PHE A 9 -10.71 -2.79 -0.37
N GLU A 10 -11.97 -2.48 -0.65
CA GLU A 10 -13.04 -2.38 0.36
C GLU A 10 -13.28 -3.73 1.05
N LEU A 11 -13.33 -4.83 0.29
CA LEU A 11 -13.51 -6.16 0.86
C LEU A 11 -12.32 -6.57 1.75
N LEU A 12 -11.09 -6.30 1.30
CA LEU A 12 -9.88 -6.62 2.07
C LEU A 12 -9.78 -5.76 3.34
N SER A 13 -10.14 -4.47 3.28
CA SER A 13 -10.13 -3.62 4.47
C SER A 13 -11.14 -4.11 5.53
N LEU A 14 -12.35 -4.49 5.10
CA LEU A 14 -13.34 -5.08 6.00
C LEU A 14 -12.84 -6.40 6.61
N THR A 15 -12.10 -7.19 5.85
CA THR A 15 -11.50 -8.44 6.35
C THR A 15 -10.46 -8.17 7.42
N LEU A 16 -9.58 -7.17 7.22
CA LEU A 16 -8.60 -6.75 8.23
C LEU A 16 -9.28 -6.30 9.53
N ASP A 17 -10.36 -5.52 9.43
CA ASP A 17 -11.15 -5.09 10.59
C ASP A 17 -11.76 -6.29 11.34
N LEU A 18 -12.35 -7.24 10.61
CA LEU A 18 -12.94 -8.46 11.19
C LEU A 18 -11.90 -9.37 11.86
N GLN A 19 -10.67 -9.39 11.34
CA GLN A 19 -9.56 -10.14 11.91
C GLN A 19 -8.94 -9.45 13.13
N GLY A 20 -9.33 -8.20 13.43
CA GLY A 20 -8.68 -7.39 14.45
C GLY A 20 -7.21 -7.13 14.13
N SER A 21 -6.87 -7.03 12.84
CA SER A 21 -5.50 -6.75 12.41
C SER A 21 -5.03 -5.41 12.99
N ASN A 22 -3.76 -5.38 13.42
CA ASN A 22 -3.10 -4.15 13.88
C ASN A 22 -2.08 -3.65 12.86
N GLU A 23 -2.13 -4.17 11.63
CA GLU A 23 -1.27 -3.71 10.53
C GLU A 23 -1.53 -2.24 10.25
N GLY A 24 -0.45 -1.46 10.29
CA GLY A 24 -0.46 -0.03 10.10
C GLY A 24 0.12 0.39 8.76
N LEU A 25 0.26 1.71 8.59
CA LEU A 25 0.95 2.28 7.42
C LEU A 25 2.40 1.79 7.31
N ASP A 26 3.05 1.51 8.44
CA ASP A 26 4.44 1.04 8.48
C ASP A 26 4.59 -0.32 7.79
N ASP A 27 3.68 -1.25 8.11
CA ASP A 27 3.67 -2.60 7.58
C ASP A 27 3.34 -2.59 6.09
N ALA A 28 2.30 -1.85 5.68
CA ALA A 28 1.91 -1.72 4.28
C ALA A 28 3.00 -1.10 3.40
N ILE A 29 3.74 -0.09 3.90
CA ILE A 29 4.88 0.50 3.18
C ILE A 29 6.02 -0.51 3.03
N ALA A 30 6.32 -1.27 4.09
CA ALA A 30 7.36 -2.29 4.05
C ALA A 30 7.00 -3.42 3.08
N GLU A 31 5.75 -3.87 3.07
CA GLU A 31 5.25 -4.89 2.16
C GLU A 31 5.31 -4.42 0.69
N LEU A 32 4.85 -3.19 0.40
CA LEU A 32 4.96 -2.62 -0.93
C LEU A 32 6.42 -2.54 -1.40
N ALA A 33 7.31 -2.01 -0.56
CA ALA A 33 8.73 -1.90 -0.91
C ALA A 33 9.39 -3.27 -1.12
N GLY A 34 9.08 -4.25 -0.27
CA GLY A 34 9.55 -5.62 -0.39
C GLY A 34 9.05 -6.28 -1.68
N TRP A 35 7.77 -6.13 -2.00
CA TRP A 35 7.21 -6.64 -3.24
C TRP A 35 7.84 -5.99 -4.48
N MET A 36 8.07 -4.67 -4.47
CA MET A 36 8.74 -3.97 -5.57
C MET A 36 10.18 -4.45 -5.77
N ASP A 37 10.89 -4.80 -4.70
CA ASP A 37 12.23 -5.39 -4.81
C ASP A 37 12.19 -6.80 -5.43
N LEU A 38 11.24 -7.64 -5.00
CA LEU A 38 11.02 -8.98 -5.56
C LEU A 38 10.56 -8.96 -7.02
N ALA A 39 9.74 -8.00 -7.39
CA ALA A 39 9.19 -7.85 -8.73
C ALA A 39 10.09 -7.03 -9.68
N ARG A 40 11.26 -6.58 -9.23
CA ARG A 40 12.11 -5.60 -9.92
C ARG A 40 12.31 -5.88 -11.41
N ASP A 41 12.60 -7.13 -11.77
CA ASP A 41 12.89 -7.54 -13.15
C ASP A 41 11.65 -7.54 -14.06
N HIS A 42 10.46 -7.38 -13.49
CA HIS A 42 9.17 -7.36 -14.18
C HIS A 42 8.50 -5.97 -14.19
N LEU A 43 9.01 -5.01 -13.42
CA LEU A 43 8.45 -3.67 -13.36
C LEU A 43 9.01 -2.80 -14.48
N THR A 44 8.12 -2.19 -15.25
CA THR A 44 8.48 -1.15 -16.23
C THR A 44 8.77 0.18 -15.52
N ASP A 45 9.39 1.12 -16.23
CA ASP A 45 9.64 2.47 -15.70
C ASP A 45 8.34 3.19 -15.27
N ASP A 46 7.24 2.96 -16.00
CA ASP A 46 5.92 3.50 -15.66
C ASP A 46 5.37 2.86 -14.37
N ASP A 47 5.57 1.56 -14.17
CA ASP A 47 5.18 0.89 -12.93
C ASP A 47 5.97 1.44 -11.74
N TRP A 48 7.28 1.65 -11.90
CA TRP A 48 8.12 2.29 -10.89
C TRP A 48 7.64 3.70 -10.54
N ALA A 49 7.25 4.49 -11.53
CA ALA A 49 6.74 5.84 -11.31
C ALA A 49 5.42 5.83 -10.52
N VAL A 50 4.47 4.97 -10.89
CA VAL A 50 3.16 4.86 -10.24
C VAL A 50 3.28 4.30 -8.82
N LEU A 51 3.97 3.18 -8.66
CA LEU A 51 4.16 2.53 -7.35
C LEU A 51 5.01 3.39 -6.41
N GLY A 52 6.05 4.04 -6.95
CA GLY A 52 6.86 5.00 -6.21
C GLY A 52 6.04 6.19 -5.71
N TRP A 53 5.13 6.71 -6.53
CA TRP A 53 4.20 7.77 -6.10
C TRP A 53 3.25 7.30 -4.99
N ILE A 54 2.67 6.10 -5.12
CA ILE A 54 1.83 5.50 -4.08
C ILE A 54 2.60 5.37 -2.77
N GLY A 55 3.82 4.80 -2.82
CA GLY A 55 4.69 4.66 -1.65
C GLY A 55 5.02 6.01 -1.00
N ALA A 56 5.29 7.05 -1.79
CA ALA A 56 5.56 8.40 -1.29
C ALA A 56 4.35 9.01 -0.57
N VAL A 57 3.12 8.82 -1.11
CA VAL A 57 1.89 9.28 -0.46
C VAL A 57 1.69 8.56 0.87
N LEU A 58 1.82 7.23 0.91
CA LEU A 58 1.69 6.43 2.12
C LEU A 58 2.72 6.86 3.18
N TYR A 59 3.98 7.05 2.79
CA TYR A 59 5.05 7.47 3.69
C TYR A 59 4.81 8.88 4.24
N ARG A 60 4.30 9.81 3.44
CA ARG A 60 3.93 11.15 3.92
C ARG A 60 2.82 11.08 4.98
N GLU A 61 1.77 10.29 4.75
CA GLU A 61 0.69 10.14 5.73
C GLU A 61 1.17 9.44 7.00
N ARG A 62 2.08 8.46 6.89
CA ARG A 62 2.76 7.86 8.03
C ARG A 62 3.46 8.93 8.88
N LEU A 63 4.28 9.78 8.26
CA LEU A 63 5.03 10.82 8.98
C LEU A 63 4.10 11.80 9.70
N ARG A 64 2.95 12.14 9.11
CA ARG A 64 1.94 13.02 9.73
C ARG A 64 1.27 12.41 10.97
N ARG A 65 1.22 11.08 11.06
CA ARG A 65 0.59 10.35 12.18
C ARG A 65 1.56 10.05 13.33
N ARG A 66 2.87 10.30 13.17
CA ARG A 66 3.82 10.14 14.27
C ARG A 66 3.62 11.27 15.29
N PRO A 67 3.42 10.96 16.59
CA PRO A 67 3.49 11.98 17.62
C PRO A 67 4.91 12.57 17.66
N ALA A 68 4.99 13.89 17.84
CA ALA A 68 6.24 14.64 17.98
C ALA A 68 7.04 14.20 19.21
#